data_AF-A0A1G6LSC0-F1
#
_entry.id   AF-A0A1G6LSC0-F1
#
_cell.length_a   1.000
_cell.length_b   1.000
_cell.length_c   1.000
_cell.angle_alpha   90.00
_cell.angle_beta   90.00
_cell.angle_gamma   90.00
#
_symmetry.space_group_name_H-M   'P 1'
#
loop_
_entity.id
_entity.type
_entity.pdbx_description
1 polymer ?
#
loop_
_entity_poly.entity_id
_entity_poly.type
_entity_poly.pdbx_seq_one_letter_code
_entity_poly.pdbx_strand_id
1 'polypeptide(L)'
;MIGYEDFAALTQDSPTARTEWAALVAAWSEPHRRYHDLHHLAAVLGLVAELGVDAADPAAVALAAWYHDAVYDPRRGDNEQVSAERARAGLRGLVPGDRLDEVARLVLLTAGHDPAPGDANGAVLCDADLAVLAGPPEAYAAYASAVREEYGHLSDAEFTAGRIAVLQSLLALPALYRLPGVAAGWEPRARANLSAELALLRSRASGPATPPPAAG
;
A
#
# COMPACT_ATOMS: atom_id res chain seq x y z
N MET A 1 -17.49 3.96 2.70
CA MET A 1 -17.12 5.21 3.40
C MET A 1 -16.33 4.80 4.63
N ILE A 2 -15.17 5.39 4.89
CA ILE A 2 -14.34 5.09 6.06
C ILE A 2 -15.06 5.54 7.33
N GLY A 3 -15.75 4.61 8.01
CA GLY A 3 -16.62 4.91 9.14
C GLY A 3 -15.96 4.72 10.49
N TYR A 4 -16.40 5.49 11.50
CA TYR A 4 -16.01 5.24 12.89
C TYR A 4 -16.50 3.88 13.38
N GLU A 5 -17.69 3.44 12.93
CA GLU A 5 -18.29 2.16 13.34
C GLU A 5 -17.41 0.97 12.98
N ASP A 6 -16.78 0.99 11.80
CA ASP A 6 -15.84 -0.05 11.35
C ASP A 6 -14.62 -0.13 12.27
N PHE A 7 -14.07 1.02 12.67
CA PHE A 7 -12.92 1.07 13.58
C PHE A 7 -13.31 0.70 15.03
N ALA A 8 -14.47 1.16 15.50
CA ALA A 8 -14.99 0.85 16.82
C ALA A 8 -15.32 -0.64 16.99
N ALA A 9 -15.74 -1.33 15.93
CA ALA A 9 -15.93 -2.78 15.95
C ALA A 9 -14.62 -3.55 16.26
N LEU A 10 -13.47 -2.98 15.91
CA LEU A 10 -12.14 -3.58 16.13
C LEU A 10 -11.51 -3.19 17.48
N THR A 11 -11.88 -2.02 18.02
CA THR A 11 -11.22 -1.38 19.16
C THR A 11 -12.10 -1.12 20.38
N GLN A 12 -13.39 -1.46 20.28
CA GLN A 12 -14.48 -1.09 21.20
C GLN A 12 -14.80 0.41 21.18
N ASP A 13 -16.09 0.74 21.25
CA ASP A 13 -16.53 2.14 21.27
C ASP A 13 -16.04 2.84 22.55
N SER A 14 -15.19 3.86 22.38
CA SER A 14 -14.66 4.66 23.46
C SER A 14 -14.23 6.04 22.97
N PRO A 15 -14.13 7.06 23.84
CA PRO A 15 -13.57 8.36 23.47
C PRO A 15 -12.16 8.25 22.87
N THR A 16 -11.32 7.36 23.43
CA THR A 16 -9.97 7.09 22.95
C THR A 16 -9.97 6.53 21.53
N ALA A 17 -10.79 5.51 21.25
CA ALA A 17 -10.94 4.94 19.91
C ALA A 17 -11.42 5.99 18.89
N ARG A 18 -12.35 6.86 19.30
CA ARG A 18 -12.84 7.96 18.44
C ARG A 18 -11.76 8.98 18.11
N THR A 19 -10.95 9.36 19.09
CA THR A 19 -9.80 10.26 18.86
C THR A 19 -8.78 9.63 17.93
N GLU A 20 -8.45 8.36 18.12
CA GLU A 20 -7.48 7.67 17.27
C GLU A 20 -7.99 7.50 15.84
N TRP A 21 -9.26 7.09 15.65
CA TRP A 21 -9.88 7.04 14.33
C TRP A 21 -9.84 8.39 13.61
N ALA A 22 -10.17 9.48 14.31
CA ALA A 22 -10.13 10.82 13.71
C ALA A 22 -8.70 11.21 13.30
N ALA A 23 -7.69 10.83 14.09
CA ALA A 23 -6.29 11.06 13.76
C ALA A 23 -5.85 10.26 12.52
N LEU A 24 -6.28 8.99 12.40
CA LEU A 24 -6.03 8.18 11.21
C LEU A 24 -6.68 8.80 9.96
N VAL A 25 -7.97 9.15 10.04
CA VAL A 25 -8.67 9.79 8.92
C VAL A 25 -7.98 11.08 8.50
N ALA A 26 -7.52 11.90 9.46
CA ALA A 26 -6.76 13.11 9.16
C ALA A 26 -5.43 12.80 8.45
N ALA A 27 -4.70 11.77 8.88
CA ALA A 27 -3.44 11.36 8.25
C ALA A 27 -3.64 10.86 6.81
N TRP A 28 -4.64 10.01 6.57
CA TRP A 28 -5.02 9.56 5.24
C TRP A 28 -5.60 10.66 4.34
N SER A 29 -5.98 11.81 4.91
CA SER A 29 -6.51 12.97 4.20
C SER A 29 -5.48 14.07 3.94
N GLU A 30 -4.19 13.82 4.21
CA GLU A 30 -3.15 14.84 4.02
C GLU A 30 -3.09 15.31 2.54
N PRO A 31 -3.00 16.62 2.26
CA PRO A 31 -3.19 17.16 0.91
C PRO A 31 -2.18 16.71 -0.15
N HIS A 32 -1.02 16.19 0.27
CA HIS A 32 0.03 15.69 -0.62
C HIS A 32 -0.23 14.28 -1.15
N ARG A 33 -1.14 13.53 -0.52
CA ARG A 33 -1.52 12.18 -0.95
C ARG A 33 -2.36 12.25 -2.22
N ARG A 34 -2.09 11.34 -3.15
CA ARG A 34 -2.82 11.20 -4.42
C ARG A 34 -3.29 9.77 -4.65
N TYR A 35 -2.39 8.81 -4.43
CA TYR A 35 -2.75 7.41 -4.43
C TYR A 35 -2.97 6.90 -3.01
N HIS A 36 -2.05 7.20 -2.08
CA HIS A 36 -2.10 6.69 -0.71
C HIS A 36 -3.06 7.52 0.17
N ASP A 37 -4.31 7.64 -0.26
CA ASP A 37 -5.37 8.46 0.34
C ASP A 37 -6.53 7.60 0.92
N LEU A 38 -7.62 8.26 1.34
CA LEU A 38 -8.81 7.58 1.85
C LEU A 38 -9.48 6.62 0.84
N HIS A 39 -9.31 6.81 -0.47
CA HIS A 39 -9.85 5.89 -1.47
C HIS A 39 -9.05 4.59 -1.49
N HIS A 40 -7.71 4.67 -1.43
CA HIS A 40 -6.86 3.48 -1.28
C HIS A 40 -7.19 2.74 0.01
N LEU A 41 -7.23 3.44 1.15
CA LEU A 41 -7.60 2.80 2.43
C LEU A 41 -8.96 2.09 2.34
N ALA A 42 -9.96 2.71 1.70
CA ALA A 42 -11.28 2.10 1.55
C ALA A 42 -11.25 0.85 0.66
N ALA A 43 -10.46 0.87 -0.42
CA ALA A 43 -10.27 -0.28 -1.30
C ALA A 43 -9.60 -1.44 -0.55
N VAL A 44 -8.53 -1.17 0.20
CA VAL A 44 -7.81 -2.19 0.98
C VAL A 44 -8.71 -2.77 2.08
N LEU A 45 -9.42 -1.94 2.85
CA LEU A 45 -10.34 -2.44 3.89
C LEU A 45 -11.48 -3.28 3.31
N GLY A 46 -12.01 -2.90 2.14
CA GLY A 46 -13.03 -3.68 1.43
C GLY A 46 -12.52 -5.07 1.04
N LEU A 47 -11.31 -5.13 0.47
CA LEU A 47 -10.68 -6.39 0.09
C LEU A 47 -10.26 -7.23 1.30
N VAL A 48 -9.78 -6.62 2.38
CA VAL A 48 -9.52 -7.33 3.64
C VAL A 48 -10.79 -7.94 4.20
N ALA A 49 -11.94 -7.27 4.09
CA ALA A 49 -13.22 -7.84 4.51
C ALA A 49 -13.67 -9.02 3.62
N GLU A 50 -13.40 -8.96 2.31
CA GLU A 50 -13.73 -10.03 1.35
C GLU A 50 -12.79 -11.25 1.48
N LEU A 51 -11.48 -11.01 1.60
CA LEU A 51 -10.43 -12.02 1.61
C LEU A 51 -10.12 -12.55 3.01
N GLY A 52 -10.43 -11.76 4.05
CA GLY A 52 -10.07 -12.04 5.44
C GLY A 52 -10.74 -13.24 6.07
N VAL A 53 -11.64 -13.93 5.36
CA VAL A 53 -12.19 -15.23 5.78
C VAL A 53 -11.08 -16.27 6.00
N ASP A 54 -9.97 -16.15 5.27
CA ASP A 54 -8.82 -17.05 5.37
C ASP A 54 -7.75 -16.59 6.38
N ALA A 55 -7.92 -15.42 7.01
CA ALA A 55 -6.95 -14.89 8.00
C ALA A 55 -7.04 -15.62 9.34
N ALA A 56 -5.89 -15.75 10.03
CA ALA A 56 -5.81 -16.30 11.38
C ALA A 56 -6.29 -15.31 12.46
N ASP A 57 -6.02 -14.01 12.29
CA ASP A 57 -6.61 -12.92 13.08
C ASP A 57 -7.14 -11.82 12.12
N PRO A 58 -8.38 -11.95 11.62
CA PRO A 58 -8.97 -10.95 10.72
C PRO A 58 -9.01 -9.54 11.32
N ALA A 59 -9.13 -9.41 12.65
CA ALA A 59 -9.14 -8.11 13.31
C ALA A 59 -7.75 -7.47 13.29
N ALA A 60 -6.67 -8.25 13.47
CA ALA A 60 -5.31 -7.75 13.31
C ALA A 60 -5.04 -7.29 11.87
N VAL A 61 -5.49 -8.05 10.87
CA VAL A 61 -5.33 -7.68 9.45
C VAL A 61 -6.08 -6.38 9.13
N ALA A 62 -7.34 -6.25 9.57
CA ALA A 62 -8.11 -5.04 9.37
C ALA A 62 -7.45 -3.83 10.05
N LEU A 63 -6.99 -3.97 11.29
CA LEU A 63 -6.23 -2.92 11.97
C LEU A 63 -4.93 -2.59 11.25
N ALA A 64 -4.17 -3.57 10.76
CA ALA A 64 -2.97 -3.31 9.97
C ALA A 64 -3.28 -2.53 8.69
N ALA A 65 -4.39 -2.82 8.01
CA ALA A 65 -4.84 -2.03 6.86
C ALA A 65 -5.11 -0.55 7.22
N TRP A 66 -5.68 -0.25 8.39
CA TRP A 66 -5.83 1.13 8.87
C TRP A 66 -4.50 1.87 9.05
N TYR A 67 -3.44 1.14 9.40
CA TYR A 67 -2.16 1.74 9.78
C TYR A 67 -1.06 1.65 8.73
N HIS A 68 -1.14 0.80 7.70
CA HIS A 68 0.01 0.48 6.84
C HIS A 68 0.71 1.71 6.25
N ASP A 69 -0.06 2.68 5.72
CA ASP A 69 0.43 3.99 5.27
C ASP A 69 -0.12 5.18 6.10
N ALA A 70 -0.45 4.93 7.38
CA ALA A 70 -0.89 6.00 8.27
C ALA A 70 0.17 7.12 8.40
N VAL A 71 1.46 6.77 8.28
CA VAL A 71 2.52 7.73 8.00
C VAL A 71 2.99 7.52 6.56
N TYR A 72 2.99 8.61 5.78
CA TYR A 72 3.41 8.58 4.39
C TYR A 72 4.08 9.89 3.98
N ASP A 73 5.40 9.86 3.85
CA ASP A 73 6.17 10.92 3.20
C ASP A 73 7.02 10.29 2.09
N PRO A 74 6.78 10.63 0.81
CA PRO A 74 7.56 10.15 -0.34
C PRO A 74 9.07 10.45 -0.27
N ARG A 75 9.53 11.27 0.69
CA ARG A 75 10.95 11.59 0.91
C ARG A 75 11.62 10.68 1.93
N ARG A 76 10.86 9.81 2.60
CA ARG A 76 11.34 8.90 3.65
C ARG A 76 11.47 7.47 3.14
N GLY A 77 12.40 6.72 3.72
CA GLY A 77 12.59 5.30 3.46
C GLY A 77 12.17 4.39 4.62
N ASP A 78 11.50 4.94 5.64
CA ASP A 78 11.12 4.25 6.87
C ASP A 78 9.63 4.43 7.22
N ASN A 79 8.79 4.76 6.22
CA ASN A 79 7.36 5.03 6.44
C ASN A 79 6.66 3.87 7.15
N GLU A 80 6.90 2.62 6.73
CA GLU A 80 6.30 1.42 7.31
C GLU A 80 6.75 1.22 8.77
N GLN A 81 8.01 1.52 9.09
CA GLN A 81 8.52 1.47 10.46
C GLN A 81 7.82 2.48 11.34
N VAL A 82 7.68 3.74 10.88
CA VAL A 82 6.99 4.78 11.65
C VAL A 82 5.48 4.50 11.75
N SER A 83 4.86 3.97 10.70
CA SER A 83 3.47 3.51 10.70
C SER A 83 3.24 2.39 11.72
N ALA A 84 4.16 1.41 11.80
CA ALA A 84 4.08 0.33 12.79
C ALA A 84 4.23 0.85 14.23
N GLU A 85 5.14 1.81 14.46
CA GLU A 85 5.28 2.49 15.75
C GLU A 85 4.04 3.32 16.10
N ARG A 86 3.44 3.99 15.10
CA ARG A 86 2.18 4.72 15.27
C ARG A 86 1.03 3.77 15.64
N ALA A 87 0.96 2.59 15.05
CA ALA A 87 0.01 1.53 15.40
C ALA A 87 0.19 1.08 16.86
N ARG A 88 1.43 0.81 17.27
CA ARG A 88 1.75 0.46 18.66
C ARG A 88 1.32 1.53 19.67
N ALA A 89 1.47 2.81 19.31
CA ALA A 89 1.06 3.92 20.16
C ALA A 89 -0.46 4.11 20.19
N GLY A 90 -1.11 4.10 19.02
CA GLY A 90 -2.53 4.40 18.86
C GLY A 90 -3.46 3.30 19.39
N LEU A 91 -3.06 2.04 19.27
CA LEU A 91 -3.86 0.90 19.71
C LEU A 91 -3.58 0.46 21.15
N ARG A 92 -2.62 1.10 21.85
CA ARG A 92 -2.27 0.75 23.23
C ARG A 92 -3.47 0.92 24.16
N GLY A 93 -3.89 -0.19 24.77
CA GLY A 93 -5.05 -0.22 25.67
C GLY A 93 -6.41 -0.29 24.97
N LEU A 94 -6.44 -0.26 23.64
CA LEU A 94 -7.63 -0.52 22.82
C LEU A 94 -7.72 -1.99 22.39
N VAL A 95 -6.58 -2.69 22.28
CA VAL A 95 -6.51 -4.10 21.89
C VAL A 95 -5.56 -4.90 22.79
N PRO A 96 -5.70 -6.24 22.84
CA PRO A 96 -4.72 -7.13 23.47
C PRO A 96 -3.29 -6.97 22.91
N GLY A 97 -2.28 -7.25 23.73
CA GLY A 97 -0.88 -7.02 23.38
C GLY A 97 -0.36 -7.91 22.24
N ASP A 98 -0.82 -9.15 22.17
CA ASP A 98 -0.52 -10.08 21.07
C ASP A 98 -1.07 -9.57 19.72
N ARG A 99 -2.30 -9.04 19.72
CA ARG A 99 -2.86 -8.38 18.53
C ARG A 99 -2.08 -7.12 18.14
N LEU A 100 -1.66 -6.33 19.12
CA LEU A 100 -0.84 -5.13 18.87
C LEU A 100 0.48 -5.48 18.17
N ASP A 101 1.14 -6.55 18.62
CA ASP A 101 2.38 -7.04 18.03
C ASP A 101 2.15 -7.57 16.61
N GLU A 102 1.04 -8.27 16.37
CA GLU A 102 0.68 -8.75 15.04
C GLU A 102 0.37 -7.61 14.07
N VAL A 103 -0.39 -6.58 14.50
CA VAL A 103 -0.65 -5.39 13.69
C VAL A 103 0.67 -4.72 13.28
N ALA A 104 1.59 -4.51 14.22
CA ALA A 104 2.86 -3.89 13.93
C ALA A 104 3.71 -4.74 12.96
N ARG A 105 3.72 -6.07 13.12
CA ARG A 105 4.41 -7.00 12.21
C ARG A 105 3.83 -6.92 10.80
N LEU A 106 2.51 -6.91 10.67
CA LEU A 106 1.82 -6.83 9.38
C LEU A 106 2.05 -5.49 8.68
N VAL A 107 2.06 -4.38 9.41
CA VAL A 107 2.43 -3.06 8.85
C VAL A 107 3.88 -3.07 8.34
N LEU A 108 4.82 -3.64 9.08
CA LEU A 108 6.21 -3.75 8.60
C LEU A 108 6.33 -4.64 7.36
N LEU A 109 5.49 -5.65 7.24
CA LEU A 109 5.50 -6.60 6.12
C LEU A 109 5.17 -5.91 4.78
N THR A 110 4.41 -4.81 4.78
CA THR A 110 4.08 -4.07 3.55
C THR A 110 5.28 -3.34 2.94
N ALA A 111 6.42 -3.25 3.63
CA ALA A 111 7.64 -2.69 3.01
C ALA A 111 8.19 -3.59 1.89
N GLY A 112 7.92 -4.90 1.95
CA GLY A 112 8.41 -5.88 0.97
C GLY A 112 7.32 -6.69 0.27
N HIS A 113 6.09 -6.67 0.80
CA HIS A 113 4.94 -7.45 0.30
C HIS A 113 5.26 -8.95 0.07
N ASP A 114 6.13 -9.52 0.90
CA ASP A 114 6.62 -10.90 0.79
C ASP A 114 6.32 -11.70 2.07
N PRO A 115 5.04 -12.01 2.34
CA PRO A 115 4.66 -12.92 3.43
C PRO A 115 5.31 -14.29 3.25
N ALA A 116 5.75 -14.87 4.37
CA ALA A 116 6.29 -16.22 4.39
C ALA A 116 5.21 -17.26 4.02
N PRO A 117 5.59 -18.43 3.46
CA PRO A 117 4.63 -19.52 3.24
C PRO A 117 3.89 -19.89 4.53
N GLY A 118 2.55 -19.85 4.49
CA GLY A 118 1.68 -20.11 5.63
C GLY A 118 1.33 -18.88 6.49
N ASP A 119 1.87 -17.70 6.20
CA ASP A 119 1.45 -16.45 6.83
C ASP A 119 0.12 -15.96 6.24
N ALA A 120 -0.99 -16.51 6.75
CA ALA A 120 -2.33 -16.21 6.26
C ALA A 120 -2.74 -14.75 6.47
N ASN A 121 -2.33 -14.14 7.59
CA ASN A 121 -2.60 -12.73 7.87
C ASN A 121 -1.86 -11.81 6.90
N GLY A 122 -0.56 -12.08 6.70
CA GLY A 122 0.28 -11.34 5.76
C GLY A 122 -0.20 -11.50 4.31
N ALA A 123 -0.61 -12.71 3.93
CA ALA A 123 -1.20 -12.99 2.62
C ALA A 123 -2.43 -12.12 2.35
N VAL A 124 -3.39 -12.03 3.29
CA VAL A 124 -4.58 -11.19 3.12
C VAL A 124 -4.21 -9.72 2.98
N LEU A 125 -3.35 -9.18 3.85
CA LEU A 125 -2.98 -7.77 3.79
C LEU A 125 -2.24 -7.42 2.49
N CYS A 126 -1.21 -8.19 2.14
CA CYS A 126 -0.40 -7.90 0.96
C CYS A 126 -1.18 -8.08 -0.34
N ASP A 127 -2.04 -9.10 -0.43
CA ASP A 127 -2.88 -9.29 -1.61
C ASP A 127 -3.88 -8.15 -1.76
N ALA A 128 -4.51 -7.70 -0.66
CA ALA A 128 -5.44 -6.57 -0.67
C ALA A 128 -4.75 -5.25 -1.06
N ASP A 129 -3.57 -4.97 -0.51
CA ASP A 129 -2.81 -3.75 -0.80
C ASP A 129 -2.30 -3.70 -2.25
N LEU A 130 -1.83 -4.84 -2.77
CA LEU A 130 -1.33 -4.96 -4.15
C LEU A 130 -2.44 -5.19 -5.21
N ALA A 131 -3.71 -5.21 -4.82
CA ALA A 131 -4.81 -5.54 -5.73
C ALA A 131 -4.94 -4.57 -6.92
N VAL A 132 -4.54 -3.30 -6.74
CA VAL A 132 -4.54 -2.30 -7.81
C VAL A 132 -3.72 -2.74 -9.03
N LEU A 133 -2.66 -3.53 -8.81
CA LEU A 133 -1.78 -3.99 -9.88
C LEU A 133 -2.52 -4.90 -10.85
N ALA A 134 -3.50 -5.67 -10.37
CA ALA A 134 -4.34 -6.55 -11.18
C ALA A 134 -5.58 -5.86 -11.79
N GLY A 135 -5.73 -4.55 -11.59
CA GLY A 135 -6.81 -3.75 -12.16
C GLY A 135 -6.79 -3.71 -13.70
N PRO A 136 -7.90 -3.27 -14.32
CA PRO A 136 -7.91 -2.95 -15.75
C PRO A 136 -6.80 -1.95 -16.12
N PRO A 137 -6.25 -1.98 -17.35
CA PRO A 137 -5.14 -1.13 -17.75
C PRO A 137 -5.36 0.37 -17.49
N GLU A 138 -6.60 0.85 -17.66
CA GLU A 138 -6.97 2.24 -17.41
C GLU A 138 -6.89 2.61 -15.92
N ALA A 139 -7.34 1.71 -15.05
CA ALA A 139 -7.24 1.90 -13.59
C ALA A 139 -5.78 1.83 -13.12
N TYR A 140 -4.99 0.91 -13.68
CA TYR A 140 -3.56 0.83 -13.42
C TYR A 140 -2.82 2.11 -13.86
N ALA A 141 -3.15 2.65 -15.03
CA ALA A 141 -2.56 3.89 -15.52
C ALA A 141 -2.89 5.08 -14.61
N ALA A 142 -4.13 5.16 -14.10
CA ALA A 142 -4.52 6.17 -13.12
C ALA A 142 -3.73 6.03 -11.81
N TYR A 143 -3.56 4.80 -11.31
CA TYR A 143 -2.69 4.49 -10.16
C TYR A 143 -1.25 4.98 -10.39
N ALA A 144 -0.63 4.59 -11.50
CA ALA A 144 0.75 4.97 -11.80
C ALA A 144 0.92 6.49 -11.94
N SER A 145 -0.07 7.19 -12.51
CA SER A 145 -0.09 8.65 -12.58
C SER A 145 -0.20 9.30 -11.20
N ALA A 146 -1.10 8.81 -10.34
CA ALA A 146 -1.26 9.32 -8.98
C ALA A 146 0.03 9.14 -8.15
N VAL A 147 0.69 7.98 -8.28
CA VAL A 147 2.02 7.77 -7.69
C VAL A 147 3.03 8.76 -8.27
N ARG A 148 3.08 9.00 -9.58
CA ARG A 148 4.00 10.00 -10.16
C ARG A 148 3.82 11.39 -9.55
N GLU A 149 2.58 11.79 -9.26
CA GLU A 149 2.26 13.08 -8.63
C GLU A 149 2.80 13.18 -7.20
N GLU A 150 2.72 12.11 -6.39
CA GLU A 150 3.27 12.09 -5.02
C GLU A 150 4.78 12.32 -4.99
N TYR A 151 5.47 11.87 -6.04
CA TYR A 151 6.90 12.08 -6.25
C TYR A 151 7.22 13.30 -7.12
N GLY A 152 6.30 14.28 -7.24
CA GLY A 152 6.50 15.50 -8.05
C GLY A 152 7.70 16.36 -7.62
N HIS A 153 8.26 16.10 -6.44
CA HIS A 153 9.48 16.74 -5.95
C HIS A 153 10.78 16.17 -6.58
N LEU A 154 10.72 15.00 -7.23
CA LEU A 154 11.82 14.40 -7.96
C LEU A 154 11.81 14.82 -9.43
N SER A 155 13.00 14.92 -10.03
CA SER A 155 13.12 15.01 -11.48
C SER A 155 12.57 13.75 -12.17
N ASP A 156 12.22 13.87 -13.45
CA ASP A 156 11.72 12.72 -14.21
C ASP A 156 12.74 11.58 -14.30
N ALA A 157 14.03 11.90 -14.34
CA ALA A 157 15.10 10.90 -14.35
C ALA A 157 15.20 10.14 -13.01
N GLU A 158 15.18 10.85 -11.89
CA GLU A 158 15.22 10.25 -10.55
C GLU A 158 13.97 9.40 -10.29
N PHE A 159 12.78 9.94 -10.58
CA PHE A 159 11.54 9.19 -10.45
C PHE A 159 11.55 7.93 -11.34
N THR A 160 11.96 8.05 -12.60
CA THR A 160 11.99 6.90 -13.53
C THR A 160 12.93 5.82 -13.02
N ALA A 161 14.13 6.17 -12.55
CA ALA A 161 15.07 5.21 -11.99
C ALA A 161 14.51 4.49 -10.75
N GLY A 162 13.93 5.24 -9.81
CA GLY A 162 13.30 4.69 -8.60
C GLY A 162 12.09 3.80 -8.92
N ARG A 163 11.20 4.27 -9.80
CA ARG A 163 10.01 3.50 -10.20
C ARG A 163 10.40 2.21 -10.93
N ILE A 164 11.40 2.24 -11.81
CA ILE A 164 11.94 1.03 -12.44
C ILE A 164 12.41 0.03 -11.36
N ALA A 165 13.14 0.48 -10.34
CA ALA A 165 13.60 -0.40 -9.27
C ALA A 165 12.45 -1.06 -8.50
N VAL A 166 11.39 -0.30 -8.17
CA VAL A 166 10.18 -0.83 -7.52
C VAL A 166 9.45 -1.85 -8.39
N LEU A 167 9.27 -1.56 -9.69
CA LEU A 167 8.61 -2.50 -10.60
C LEU A 167 9.42 -3.80 -10.73
N GLN A 168 10.75 -3.70 -10.76
CA GLN A 168 11.64 -4.85 -10.83
C GLN A 168 11.62 -5.68 -9.55
N SER A 169 11.58 -5.06 -8.35
CA SER A 169 11.51 -5.80 -7.09
C SER A 169 10.20 -6.58 -7.00
N LEU A 170 9.06 -5.96 -7.35
CA LEU A 170 7.76 -6.63 -7.40
C LEU A 170 7.76 -7.79 -8.41
N LEU A 171 8.27 -7.57 -9.63
CA LEU A 171 8.34 -8.62 -10.65
C LEU A 171 9.27 -9.79 -10.26
N ALA A 172 10.26 -9.53 -9.39
CA ALA A 172 11.18 -10.55 -8.88
C ALA A 172 10.58 -11.41 -7.77
N LEU A 173 9.44 -11.02 -7.18
CA LEU A 173 8.74 -11.86 -6.22
C LEU A 173 8.32 -13.19 -6.87
N PRO A 174 8.48 -14.33 -6.17
CA PRO A 174 8.04 -15.64 -6.67
C PRO A 174 6.55 -15.68 -7.00
N ALA A 175 5.74 -14.97 -6.21
CA ALA A 175 4.32 -14.75 -6.43
C ALA A 175 3.97 -13.34 -5.93
N LEU A 176 3.16 -12.60 -6.70
CA LEU A 176 2.64 -11.30 -6.28
C LEU A 176 1.48 -11.47 -5.30
N TYR A 177 0.67 -12.51 -5.51
CA TYR A 177 -0.51 -12.81 -4.72
C TYR A 177 -0.39 -14.21 -4.10
N ARG A 178 -0.79 -14.35 -2.84
CA ARG A 178 -0.61 -15.57 -2.05
C ARG A 178 -1.88 -16.37 -1.90
N LEU A 179 -3.03 -15.70 -1.89
CA LEU A 179 -4.32 -16.33 -1.71
C LEU A 179 -4.74 -17.04 -3.01
N PRO A 180 -4.92 -18.38 -2.99
CA PRO A 180 -5.27 -19.13 -4.20
C PRO A 180 -6.55 -18.65 -4.88
N GLY A 181 -7.51 -18.12 -4.11
CA GLY A 181 -8.79 -17.64 -4.60
C GLY A 181 -8.71 -16.45 -5.57
N VAL A 182 -7.66 -15.62 -5.46
CA VAL A 182 -7.45 -14.44 -6.32
C VAL A 182 -6.24 -14.58 -7.24
N ALA A 183 -5.20 -15.28 -6.81
CA ALA A 183 -3.91 -15.33 -7.50
C ALA A 183 -4.02 -15.76 -8.98
N ALA A 184 -4.83 -16.80 -9.27
CA ALA A 184 -4.99 -17.31 -10.64
C ALA A 184 -5.53 -16.26 -11.63
N GLY A 185 -6.39 -15.35 -11.15
CA GLY A 185 -6.94 -14.28 -11.97
C GLY A 185 -6.14 -12.99 -11.90
N TRP A 186 -5.49 -12.70 -10.78
CA TRP A 186 -4.84 -11.40 -10.53
C TRP A 186 -3.40 -11.38 -11.04
N GLU A 187 -2.64 -12.46 -10.82
CA GLU A 187 -1.21 -12.48 -11.11
C GLU A 187 -0.87 -12.23 -12.60
N PRO A 188 -1.55 -12.87 -13.59
CA PRO A 188 -1.26 -12.59 -14.99
C PRO A 188 -1.53 -11.12 -15.38
N ARG A 189 -2.59 -10.52 -14.83
CA ARG A 189 -2.94 -9.12 -15.07
C ARG A 189 -1.92 -8.16 -14.47
N ALA A 190 -1.55 -8.39 -13.20
CA ALA A 190 -0.56 -7.58 -12.52
C ALA A 190 0.80 -7.62 -13.22
N ARG A 191 1.29 -8.82 -13.57
CA ARG A 191 2.56 -8.95 -14.28
C ARG A 191 2.53 -8.29 -15.67
N ALA A 192 1.40 -8.35 -16.37
CA ALA A 192 1.24 -7.64 -17.65
C ALA A 192 1.31 -6.12 -17.47
N ASN A 193 0.59 -5.56 -16.50
CA ASN A 193 0.58 -4.13 -16.21
C ASN A 193 1.98 -3.63 -15.78
N LEU A 194 2.60 -4.29 -14.80
CA LEU A 194 3.96 -3.97 -14.32
C LEU A 194 5.00 -4.01 -15.46
N SER A 195 4.93 -5.04 -16.31
CA SER A 195 5.86 -5.20 -17.44
C SER A 195 5.65 -4.14 -18.51
N ALA A 196 4.41 -3.76 -18.78
CA ALA A 196 4.07 -2.69 -19.73
C ALA A 196 4.59 -1.32 -19.24
N GLU A 197 4.39 -1.00 -17.97
CA GLU A 197 4.94 0.23 -17.38
C GLU A 197 6.47 0.22 -17.42
N LEU A 198 7.11 -0.89 -17.03
CA LEU A 198 8.55 -1.04 -17.05
C LEU A 198 9.15 -0.85 -18.46
N ALA A 199 8.51 -1.41 -19.49
CA ALA A 199 8.93 -1.22 -20.88
C ALA A 199 8.79 0.25 -21.34
N LEU A 200 7.70 0.92 -20.96
CA LEU A 200 7.48 2.34 -21.26
C LEU A 200 8.53 3.23 -20.60
N LEU A 201 8.86 2.99 -19.33
CA LEU A 201 9.87 3.77 -18.60
C LEU A 201 11.27 3.59 -19.20
N ARG A 202 11.65 2.36 -19.57
CA ARG A 202 12.94 2.07 -20.21
C ARG A 202 13.08 2.72 -21.58
N SER A 203 12.01 2.76 -22.38
CA SER A 203 12.06 3.42 -23.70
C SER A 203 12.22 4.93 -23.57
N ARG A 204 11.57 5.55 -22.59
CA ARG A 204 11.73 6.99 -22.27
C ARG A 204 13.13 7.32 -21.78
N ALA A 205 13.71 6.49 -20.91
CA ALA A 205 15.07 6.68 -20.40
C ALA A 205 16.15 6.52 -21.50
N SER A 206 15.84 5.78 -22.57
CA SER A 206 16.76 5.53 -23.70
C SER A 206 16.58 6.52 -24.87
N GLY A 207 15.62 7.45 -24.79
CA GLY A 207 15.38 8.45 -25.84
C GLY A 207 16.50 9.50 -25.93
N PRO A 208 16.68 10.16 -27.10
CA PRO A 208 17.79 11.10 -27.29
C PRO A 208 17.66 12.29 -26.33
N ALA A 209 18.76 12.63 -25.65
CA ALA A 209 18.87 13.86 -24.86
C ALA A 209 18.54 15.06 -25.74
N THR A 210 17.68 15.96 -25.24
CA THR A 210 17.37 17.24 -25.89
C THR A 210 18.69 17.94 -26.21
N PRO A 211 19.00 18.23 -27.49
CA PRO A 211 20.22 18.96 -27.81
C PRO A 211 20.13 20.36 -27.18
N PRO A 212 21.26 20.94 -26.73
CA PRO A 212 21.27 22.28 -26.15
C PRO A 212 20.67 23.29 -27.15
N PRO A 213 20.00 24.35 -26.68
CA PRO A 213 19.45 25.37 -27.55
C PRO A 213 20.58 25.92 -28.42
N ALA A 214 20.38 25.93 -29.73
CA ALA A 214 21.31 26.51 -30.68
C ALA A 214 21.50 28.00 -30.30
N ALA A 215 22.73 28.37 -29.97
CA ALA A 215 23.10 29.77 -29.78
C ALA A 215 22.87 30.49 -31.12
N GLY A 216 21.86 31.35 -31.16
CA GLY A 216 21.60 32.33 -32.20
C GLY A 216 21.85 33.72 -31.66
#